data_AF-A0A521TEH2-F1
#
_entry.id   AF-A0A521TEH2-F1
#
_cell.length_a   1.000
_cell.length_b   1.000
_cell.length_c   1.000
_cell.angle_alpha   90.00
_cell.angle_beta   90.00
_cell.angle_gamma   90.00
#
_symmetry.space_group_name_H-M   'P 1'
#
loop_
_entity.id
_entity.type
_entity.pdbx_description
1 polymer ?
#
loop_
_entity_poly.entity_id
_entity_poly.type
_entity_poly.pdbx_seq_one_letter_code
_entity_poly.pdbx_strand_id
1 'polypeptide(L)'
;SIALLATSIRLRLNLPTINTITKTDLIGSKLRDILEWSSNLKLLENAIAKEADGETYSLTTNILRGLNLGGFAQGLIPVSNVTGEGLVNLEGALSRILNLGEEVED
;
A
#
# COMPACT_ATOMS: atom_id res chain seq x y z
N SER A 1 -7.40 -8.90 -2.44
CA SER A 1 -6.18 -8.06 -2.57
C SER A 1 -6.26 -6.87 -1.61
N ILE A 2 -5.16 -6.57 -0.90
CA ILE A 2 -5.06 -5.44 0.06
C ILE A 2 -5.22 -4.09 -0.65
N ALA A 3 -4.66 -3.94 -1.85
CA ALA A 3 -4.77 -2.72 -2.65
C ALA A 3 -6.22 -2.37 -3.04
N LEU A 4 -7.05 -3.38 -3.28
CA LEU A 4 -8.47 -3.18 -3.60
C LEU A 4 -9.25 -2.69 -2.40
N LEU A 5 -8.99 -3.25 -1.21
CA LEU A 5 -9.63 -2.81 0.01
C LEU A 5 -9.24 -1.36 0.33
N ALA A 6 -7.95 -1.05 0.28
CA ALA A 6 -7.44 0.30 0.47
C ALA A 6 -8.09 1.30 -0.50
N THR A 7 -8.18 0.93 -1.79
CA THR A 7 -8.82 1.78 -2.80
C THR A 7 -10.32 1.96 -2.54
N SER A 8 -11.03 0.89 -2.17
CA SER A 8 -12.46 0.95 -1.86
C SER A 8 -12.73 1.91 -0.69
N ILE A 9 -11.90 1.87 0.35
CA ILE A 9 -12.00 2.79 1.50
C ILE A 9 -11.74 4.22 1.05
N ARG A 10 -10.66 4.46 0.29
CA ARG A 10 -10.32 5.80 -0.22
C ARG A 10 -11.46 6.40 -1.04
N LEU A 11 -12.01 5.63 -1.99
CA LEU A 11 -13.11 6.06 -2.85
C LEU A 11 -14.39 6.36 -2.06
N ARG A 12 -14.70 5.54 -1.04
CA ARG A 12 -15.90 5.71 -0.22
C ARG A 12 -15.81 6.90 0.71
N LEU A 13 -14.67 7.06 1.38
CA LEU A 13 -14.51 8.11 2.39
C LEU A 13 -14.20 9.46 1.75
N ASN A 14 -13.62 9.47 0.55
CA ASN A 14 -13.18 10.69 -0.14
C ASN A 14 -12.26 11.57 0.73
N LEU A 15 -11.39 10.93 1.51
CA LEU A 15 -10.41 11.56 2.37
C LEU A 15 -8.99 11.13 1.96
N PRO A 16 -7.97 11.94 2.27
CA PRO A 16 -6.58 11.50 2.22
C PRO A 16 -6.40 10.22 3.06
N THR A 17 -5.70 9.24 2.50
CA THR A 17 -5.46 7.93 3.14
C THR A 17 -3.99 7.58 3.03
N ILE A 18 -3.46 6.95 4.06
CA ILE A 18 -2.11 6.37 4.08
C ILE A 18 -2.27 4.87 4.35
N ASN A 19 -1.72 4.05 3.47
CA ASN A 19 -1.72 2.61 3.66
C ASN A 19 -0.50 2.21 4.49
N THR A 20 -0.73 1.58 5.63
CA THR A 20 0.31 1.09 6.53
C THR A 20 0.19 -0.41 6.74
N ILE A 21 1.33 -1.08 6.88
CA ILE A 21 1.39 -2.47 7.35
C ILE A 21 2.04 -2.48 8.72
N THR A 22 1.33 -3.01 9.71
CA THR A 22 1.79 -3.06 11.10
C THR A 22 2.42 -4.40 11.43
N LYS A 23 3.12 -4.47 12.58
CA LYS A 23 3.74 -5.70 13.11
C LYS A 23 4.80 -6.28 12.17
N THR A 24 5.59 -5.41 11.55
CA THR A 24 6.65 -5.81 10.60
C THR A 24 7.71 -6.70 11.23
N ASP A 25 7.89 -6.58 12.55
CA ASP A 25 8.72 -7.45 13.38
C ASP A 25 8.33 -8.94 13.33
N LEU A 26 7.08 -9.28 12.97
CA LEU A 26 6.60 -10.65 12.87
C LEU A 26 6.60 -11.23 11.45
N ILE A 27 6.69 -10.39 10.42
CA ILE A 27 6.51 -10.80 9.01
C ILE A 27 7.78 -11.44 8.44
N GLY A 28 8.95 -11.01 8.90
CA GLY A 28 10.25 -11.53 8.46
C GLY A 28 10.52 -11.28 6.97
N SER A 29 11.06 -12.28 6.27
CA SER A 29 11.54 -12.15 4.88
C SER A 29 10.45 -11.81 3.86
N LYS A 30 9.18 -12.15 4.14
CA LYS A 30 8.04 -11.86 3.25
C LYS A 30 7.72 -10.38 3.16
N LEU A 31 8.17 -9.57 4.13
CA LEU A 31 7.90 -8.14 4.15
C LEU A 31 8.42 -7.46 2.88
N ARG A 32 9.59 -7.86 2.40
CA ARG A 32 10.18 -7.30 1.19
C ARG A 32 9.30 -7.52 -0.02
N ASP A 33 8.84 -8.75 -0.23
CA ASP A 33 7.98 -9.10 -1.36
C ASP A 33 6.65 -8.33 -1.31
N ILE A 34 6.07 -8.19 -0.11
CA ILE A 34 4.84 -7.40 0.09
C ILE A 34 5.05 -5.93 -0.27
N LEU A 35 6.17 -5.34 0.16
CA LEU A 35 6.50 -3.94 -0.15
C LEU A 35 6.75 -3.73 -1.65
N GLU A 36 7.46 -4.66 -2.30
CA GLU A 36 7.68 -4.64 -3.75
C GLU A 36 6.36 -4.77 -4.52
N TRP A 37 5.46 -5.67 -4.13
CA TRP A 37 4.13 -5.78 -4.73
C TRP A 37 3.26 -4.55 -4.53
N SER A 38 3.41 -3.87 -3.38
CA SER A 38 2.64 -2.65 -3.08
C SER A 38 3.06 -1.46 -3.93
N SER A 39 4.32 -1.42 -4.36
CA SER A 39 4.92 -0.31 -5.10
C SER A 39 5.05 -0.61 -6.61
N ASN A 40 5.01 -1.89 -7.01
CA ASN A 40 5.17 -2.32 -8.38
C ASN A 40 4.09 -3.34 -8.78
N LEU A 41 3.04 -2.84 -9.42
CA LEU A 41 1.92 -3.65 -9.91
C LEU A 41 2.35 -4.74 -10.91
N LYS A 42 3.45 -4.54 -11.64
CA LYS A 42 3.96 -5.52 -12.60
C LYS A 42 4.55 -6.74 -11.88
N LEU A 43 5.22 -6.52 -10.74
CA LEU A 43 5.70 -7.60 -9.88
C LEU A 43 4.54 -8.36 -9.23
N LEU A 44 3.49 -7.64 -8.81
CA LEU A 44 2.28 -8.25 -8.28
C LEU A 44 1.54 -9.08 -9.35
N GLU A 45 1.40 -8.56 -10.57
CA GLU A 45 0.80 -9.29 -11.70
C GLU A 45 1.56 -10.59 -12.00
N ASN A 46 2.89 -10.54 -12.02
CA ASN A 46 3.73 -11.72 -12.21
C ASN A 46 3.59 -12.74 -11.06
N ALA A 47 3.37 -12.29 -9.82
CA ALA A 47 3.12 -13.19 -8.69
C ALA A 47 1.75 -13.86 -8.82
N ILE A 48 0.71 -13.12 -9.21
CA ILE A 48 -0.64 -13.65 -9.44
C ILE A 48 -0.65 -14.67 -10.58
N ALA A 49 0.11 -14.44 -11.65
CA ALA A 49 0.25 -15.37 -12.77
C ALA A 49 0.77 -16.76 -12.35
N LYS A 50 1.44 -16.87 -11.20
CA LYS A 50 1.95 -18.14 -10.67
C LYS A 50 0.94 -18.86 -9.78
N GLU A 51 -0.08 -18.16 -9.27
CA GLU A 51 -1.05 -18.70 -8.31
C GLU A 51 -2.45 -18.88 -8.89
N ALA A 52 -2.81 -18.14 -9.93
CA ALA A 52 -4.13 -18.18 -10.54
C ALA A 52 -4.05 -18.19 -12.07
N ASP A 53 -4.95 -18.94 -12.70
CA ASP A 53 -5.08 -19.06 -14.15
C ASP A 53 -6.49 -18.67 -14.64
N GLY A 54 -6.65 -18.71 -15.97
CA GLY A 54 -7.93 -18.50 -16.64
C GLY A 54 -8.63 -17.18 -16.30
N GLU A 55 -9.90 -17.29 -15.91
CA GLU A 55 -10.78 -16.14 -15.65
C GLU A 55 -10.35 -15.32 -14.43
N THR A 56 -9.85 -15.99 -13.38
CA THR A 56 -9.40 -15.33 -12.13
C THR A 56 -8.20 -14.43 -12.40
N TYR A 57 -7.25 -14.91 -13.21
CA TYR A 57 -6.12 -14.10 -13.65
C TYR A 57 -6.58 -12.90 -14.47
N SER A 58 -7.41 -13.11 -15.49
CA SER A 58 -7.92 -12.04 -16.35
C SER A 58 -8.68 -10.96 -15.58
N LEU A 59 -9.55 -11.35 -14.65
CA LEU A 59 -10.28 -10.41 -13.80
C LEU A 59 -9.31 -9.61 -12.90
N THR A 60 -8.40 -10.30 -12.23
CA THR A 60 -7.47 -9.65 -11.28
C THR A 60 -6.55 -8.66 -12.00
N THR A 61 -5.99 -9.04 -13.15
CA THR A 61 -5.12 -8.16 -13.94
C THR A 61 -5.84 -6.94 -14.49
N ASN A 62 -7.09 -7.09 -14.98
CA ASN A 62 -7.89 -5.96 -15.43
C ASN A 62 -8.19 -4.97 -14.29
N ILE A 63 -8.51 -5.50 -13.11
CA ILE A 63 -8.71 -4.67 -11.91
C ILE A 63 -7.43 -3.92 -11.54
N LEU A 64 -6.28 -4.61 -11.46
CA LEU A 64 -5.00 -3.99 -11.12
C LEU A 64 -4.58 -2.90 -12.11
N ARG A 65 -4.81 -3.12 -13.40
CA ARG A 65 -4.55 -2.11 -14.44
C ARG A 65 -5.42 -0.87 -14.25
N GLY A 66 -6.70 -1.06 -13.94
CA GLY A 66 -7.62 0.04 -13.63
C GLY A 66 -7.17 0.85 -12.41
N LEU A 67 -6.72 0.19 -11.34
CA LEU A 67 -6.17 0.84 -10.16
C LEU A 67 -4.92 1.66 -10.47
N ASN A 68 -4.03 1.16 -11.33
CA ASN A 68 -2.82 1.86 -11.74
C ASN A 68 -3.15 3.17 -12.46
N LEU A 69 -4.03 3.09 -13.46
CA LEU A 69 -4.44 4.24 -14.28
C LEU A 69 -5.13 5.32 -13.43
N GLY A 70 -5.87 4.92 -12.40
CA GLY A 70 -6.53 5.84 -11.48
C GLY A 70 -5.61 6.43 -10.39
N GLY A 71 -4.31 6.10 -10.38
CA GLY A 71 -3.38 6.59 -9.35
C GLY A 71 -3.68 6.06 -7.94
N PHE A 72 -4.29 4.87 -7.84
CA PHE A 72 -4.62 4.24 -6.56
C PHE A 72 -3.53 3.28 -6.06
N ALA A 73 -2.47 3.09 -6.83
CA ALA A 73 -1.29 2.32 -6.45
C ALA A 73 -0.41 3.12 -5.47
N GLN A 74 -0.91 3.34 -4.26
CA GLN A 74 -0.11 3.91 -3.17
C GLN A 74 0.64 2.80 -2.45
N GLY A 75 1.95 2.97 -2.28
CA GLY A 75 2.81 2.05 -1.55
C GLY A 75 2.41 1.93 -0.07
N LEU A 76 2.96 0.91 0.58
CA LEU A 76 2.77 0.67 2.02
C LEU A 76 3.90 1.29 2.83
N ILE A 77 3.55 1.95 3.94
CA ILE A 77 4.51 2.33 4.97
C ILE A 77 4.62 1.15 5.97
N PRO A 78 5.77 0.47 6.04
CA PRO A 78 6.00 -0.57 7.05
C PRO A 78 6.20 0.06 8.43
N VAL A 79 5.48 -0.43 9.45
CA VAL A 79 5.65 0.02 10.84
C VAL A 79 5.65 -1.14 11.83
N SER A 80 6.45 -1.01 12.89
CA SER A 80 6.33 -1.85 14.09
C SER A 80 6.13 -0.97 15.32
N ASN A 81 5.05 -1.24 16.05
CA ASN A 81 4.81 -0.60 17.34
C ASN A 81 5.69 -1.17 18.46
N VAL A 82 6.33 -2.33 18.24
CA VAL A 82 7.22 -2.97 19.22
C VAL A 82 8.62 -2.37 19.12
N THR A 83 9.15 -2.22 17.90
CA THR A 83 10.50 -1.69 17.68
C THR A 83 10.54 -0.18 17.45
N GLY A 84 9.38 0.44 17.15
CA GLY A 84 9.28 1.84 16.74
C GLY A 84 9.69 2.09 15.28
N GLU A 85 10.08 1.04 14.55
CA GLU A 85 10.50 1.15 13.15
C GLU A 85 9.38 1.70 12.27
N GLY A 86 9.75 2.60 11.35
CA GLY A 86 8.84 3.16 10.36
C GLY A 86 7.86 4.22 10.87
N LEU A 87 7.78 4.45 12.19
CA LEU A 87 6.89 5.48 12.76
C LEU A 87 7.27 6.89 12.31
N VAL A 88 8.55 7.20 12.17
CA VAL A 88 9.02 8.49 11.62
C VAL A 88 8.58 8.69 10.17
N ASN A 89 8.60 7.62 9.36
CA ASN A 89 8.13 7.69 7.97
C ASN A 89 6.61 7.93 7.90
N LEU A 90 5.86 7.32 8.83
CA LEU A 90 4.42 7.51 8.95
C LEU A 90 4.08 8.94 9.41
N GLU A 91 4.79 9.44 10.41
CA GLU A 91 4.66 10.82 10.90
C GLU A 91 4.90 11.82 9.77
N GLY A 92 6.02 11.72 9.05
CA GLY A 92 6.29 12.62 7.94
C GLY A 92 5.26 12.51 6.80
N ALA A 93 4.67 11.34 6.58
CA ALA A 93 3.57 11.17 5.63
C ALA A 93 2.28 11.84 6.10
N LEU A 94 1.97 11.78 7.40
CA LEU A 94 0.83 12.48 8.00
C LEU A 94 1.03 14.00 7.95
N SER A 95 2.21 14.49 8.31
CA SER A 95 2.55 15.92 8.26
C SER A 95 2.38 16.50 6.84
N ARG A 96 2.83 15.77 5.80
CA ARG A 96 2.58 16.15 4.40
C ARG A 96 1.10 16.26 4.02
N ILE A 97 0.26 15.40 4.59
CA ILE A 97 -1.18 15.41 4.31
C ILE A 97 -1.89 16.53 5.07
N LEU A 98 -1.53 16.75 6.33
CA LEU A 98 -2.21 17.69 7.22
C LEU A 98 -1.75 19.13 7.03
N ASN A 99 -0.43 19.35 6.89
CA ASN A 99 0.18 20.68 6.90
C ASN A 99 0.91 21.01 5.59
N LEU A 100 0.64 20.28 4.50
CA LEU A 100 1.40 20.37 3.25
C LEU A 100 2.92 20.12 3.41
N GLY A 101 3.35 19.58 4.55
CA GLY A 101 4.75 19.30 4.87
C GLY A 101 5.46 20.35 5.70
N GLU A 102 4.76 21.35 6.25
CA GLU A 102 5.31 22.28 7.23
C GLU A 102 5.12 21.76 8.67
N GLU A 103 6.16 21.89 9.49
CA GLU A 103 6.03 21.75 10.94
C GLU A 103 5.32 22.99 11.47
N VAL A 104 4.22 22.81 12.20
CA VAL A 104 3.61 23.89 12.97
C VAL A 104 4.51 24.15 14.16
N GLU A 105 5.29 25.24 14.12
CA GLU A 105 5.91 25.81 15.31
C GLU A 105 4.80 26.36 16.23
N ASP A 106 4.84 25.97 17.51
CA ASP A 106 3.98 26.51 18.57
C ASP A 106 4.23 28.01 18.84
#